data_AF-A0A699W1V5-F1
#
_entry.id   AF-A0A699W1V5-F1
#
_cell.length_a   1.000
_cell.length_b   1.000
_cell.length_c   1.000
_cell.angle_alpha   90.00
_cell.angle_beta   90.00
_cell.angle_gamma   90.00
#
_symmetry.space_group_name_H-M   'P 1'
#
loop_
_entity.id
_entity.type
_entity.pdbx_description
1 polymer ?
#
loop_
_entity_poly.entity_id
_entity_poly.type
_entity_poly.pdbx_seq_one_letter_code
_entity_poly.pdbx_strand_id
1 'polypeptide(L)'
;ELLKDYDTNIQYHPGKANVVADALSRKSGMVAGIKDTRLVVPNDATLREALLKEAHSSPFSVHPGSTKMYHDLRQYFWWSGMKRDVSTFVSRCLICQQVKIEH
;
A
#
# COMPACT_ATOMS: atom_id res chain seq x y z
N GLU A 1 -27.23 -25.26 7.66
CA GLU A 1 -25.90 -25.83 8.00
C GLU A 1 -24.88 -25.38 6.97
N LEU A 2 -23.61 -25.37 7.36
CA LEU A 2 -22.52 -24.52 6.85
C LEU A 2 -22.21 -24.67 5.36
N LEU A 3 -21.98 -23.51 4.72
CA LEU A 3 -21.30 -23.34 3.45
C LEU A 3 -19.90 -23.96 3.54
N LYS A 4 -19.79 -25.23 3.13
CA LYS A 4 -18.52 -25.89 2.88
C LYS A 4 -18.01 -25.48 1.50
N ASP A 5 -16.69 -25.40 1.42
CA ASP A 5 -15.88 -25.45 0.22
C ASP A 5 -15.71 -24.13 -0.56
N TYR A 6 -15.22 -23.09 0.12
CA TYR A 6 -14.22 -22.23 -0.53
C TYR A 6 -12.84 -22.74 -0.14
N ASP A 7 -12.27 -23.53 -1.04
CA ASP A 7 -10.88 -23.99 -1.02
C ASP A 7 -9.98 -22.75 -0.93
N THR A 8 -9.47 -22.45 0.25
CA THR A 8 -8.59 -21.31 0.56
C THR A 8 -7.19 -21.44 -0.04
N ASN A 9 -7.05 -22.16 -1.15
CA ASN A 9 -5.83 -22.19 -1.93
C ASN A 9 -5.74 -20.90 -2.76
N ILE A 10 -5.34 -19.82 -2.10
CA ILE A 10 -4.94 -18.57 -2.76
C ILE A 10 -3.72 -18.91 -3.60
N GLN A 11 -3.92 -19.16 -4.90
CA GLN A 11 -2.84 -19.40 -5.84
C GLN A 11 -1.95 -18.15 -5.90
N TYR A 12 -0.72 -18.31 -5.42
CA TYR A 12 0.30 -17.27 -5.36
C TYR A 12 0.76 -16.88 -6.77
N HIS A 13 0.48 -15.63 -7.15
CA HIS A 13 1.00 -15.03 -8.38
C HIS A 13 1.95 -13.88 -8.02
N PRO A 14 3.27 -14.00 -8.27
CA PRO A 14 4.21 -12.93 -7.96
C PRO A 14 3.93 -11.68 -8.81
N GLY A 15 3.66 -10.56 -8.15
CA GLY A 15 3.33 -9.27 -8.77
C GLY A 15 3.44 -8.11 -7.77
N LYS A 16 3.32 -6.86 -8.22
CA LYS A 16 3.55 -5.63 -7.41
C LYS A 16 2.68 -5.52 -6.15
N ALA A 17 1.49 -6.13 -6.14
CA ALA A 17 0.62 -6.19 -4.96
C ALA A 17 1.12 -7.23 -3.91
N ASN A 18 1.93 -8.20 -4.34
CA ASN A 18 2.33 -9.35 -3.55
C ASN A 18 3.48 -9.01 -2.58
N VAL A 19 4.38 -8.07 -2.91
CA VAL A 19 5.40 -7.58 -1.96
C VAL A 19 4.77 -6.86 -0.77
N VAL A 20 3.69 -6.10 -1.02
CA VAL A 20 2.96 -5.39 0.03
C VAL A 20 2.16 -6.38 0.88
N ALA A 21 1.45 -7.32 0.26
CA ALA A 21 0.73 -8.38 0.98
C ALA A 21 1.67 -9.28 1.81
N ASP A 22 2.85 -9.62 1.31
CA ASP A 22 3.82 -10.47 2.00
C ASP A 22 4.56 -9.74 3.13
N ALA A 23 4.75 -8.41 3.01
CA ALA A 23 5.23 -7.56 4.10
C ALA A 23 4.19 -7.41 5.22
N LEU A 24 2.90 -7.30 4.86
CA LEU A 24 1.78 -7.26 5.80
C LEU A 24 1.56 -8.58 6.54
N SER A 25 1.74 -9.71 5.85
CA SER A 25 1.56 -11.06 6.41
C SER A 25 2.49 -11.33 7.61
N ARG A 26 3.62 -10.62 7.68
CA ARG A 26 4.59 -10.71 8.79
C ARG A 26 4.24 -9.84 10.00
N LYS A 27 3.20 -9.01 9.96
CA LYS A 27 2.77 -8.13 11.06
C LYS A 27 1.27 -8.31 11.31
N SER A 28 0.92 -9.39 12.03
CA SER A 28 -0.44 -9.83 12.40
C SER A 28 -1.28 -8.84 13.26
N GLY A 29 -0.93 -7.55 13.32
CA GLY A 29 -1.61 -6.52 14.12
C GLY A 29 -1.95 -5.23 13.38
N MET A 30 -1.84 -5.19 12.04
CA MET A 30 -1.93 -3.95 11.26
C MET A 30 -3.36 -3.51 10.88
N VAL A 31 -4.38 -4.32 11.14
CA VAL A 31 -5.73 -4.13 10.59
C VAL A 31 -6.72 -3.77 11.70
N ALA A 32 -7.29 -2.57 11.63
CA ALA A 32 -8.35 -2.14 12.56
C ALA A 32 -9.74 -2.70 12.18
N GLY A 33 -9.88 -3.19 10.96
CA GLY A 33 -11.10 -3.79 10.41
C GLY A 33 -11.08 -3.83 8.88
N ILE A 34 -12.16 -4.32 8.28
CA ILE A 34 -12.37 -4.31 6.83
C ILE A 34 -13.49 -3.31 6.51
N LYS A 35 -13.24 -2.40 5.55
CA LYS A 35 -14.24 -1.44 5.05
C LYS A 35 -14.26 -1.50 3.52
N ASP A 36 -15.42 -1.75 2.92
CA ASP A 36 -15.57 -1.81 1.45
C ASP A 36 -14.49 -2.70 0.79
N THR A 37 -14.27 -3.88 1.36
CA THR A 37 -13.22 -4.87 0.99
C THR A 37 -11.76 -4.38 1.11
N ARG A 38 -11.50 -3.30 1.85
CA ARG A 38 -10.16 -2.75 2.10
C ARG A 38 -9.78 -2.87 3.56
N LEU A 39 -8.48 -3.04 3.82
CA LEU A 39 -7.90 -3.04 5.15
C LEU A 39 -7.87 -1.62 5.70
N VAL A 40 -8.51 -1.42 6.86
CA VAL A 40 -8.47 -0.14 7.57
C VAL A 40 -7.16 -0.05 8.34
N VAL A 41 -6.34 0.95 7.98
CA VAL A 41 -5.08 1.23 8.65
C VAL A 41 -5.35 2.18 9.83
N PRO A 42 -5.03 1.80 11.08
CA PRO A 42 -5.22 2.65 12.25
C PRO A 42 -4.41 3.95 12.15
N ASN A 43 -4.65 4.89 13.07
CA ASN A 43 -3.88 6.13 13.15
C ASN A 43 -2.51 5.91 13.82
N ASP A 44 -1.73 5.00 13.25
CA ASP A 44 -0.37 4.69 13.63
C ASP A 44 0.58 5.24 12.56
N ALA A 45 1.36 6.26 12.93
CA ALA A 45 2.25 6.96 12.01
C ALA A 45 3.33 6.04 11.45
N THR A 46 3.95 5.22 12.32
CA THR A 46 4.96 4.23 11.95
C THR A 46 4.44 3.20 10.95
N LEU A 47 3.21 2.74 11.13
CA LEU A 47 2.55 1.81 10.23
C LEU A 47 2.29 2.43 8.85
N ARG A 48 1.69 3.63 8.82
CA ARG A 48 1.40 4.33 7.56
C ARG A 48 2.67 4.68 6.81
N GLU A 49 3.71 5.12 7.51
CA GLU A 49 5.01 5.43 6.91
C GLU A 49 5.66 4.19 6.30
N ALA A 50 5.62 3.04 6.99
CA ALA A 50 6.13 1.79 6.45
C ALA A 50 5.41 1.37 5.15
N LEU A 51 4.07 1.49 5.10
CA LEU A 51 3.29 1.21 3.90
C LEU A 51 3.65 2.13 2.73
N LEU A 52 3.80 3.43 3.02
CA LEU A 52 4.19 4.42 2.01
C LEU A 52 5.61 4.14 1.49
N LYS A 53 6.55 3.81 2.39
CA LYS A 53 7.92 3.47 2.03
C LYS A 53 7.98 2.24 1.14
N GLU A 54 7.30 1.16 1.50
CA GLU A 54 7.27 -0.07 0.71
C GLU A 54 6.68 0.16 -0.69
N ALA A 55 5.55 0.87 -0.77
CA ALA A 55 4.89 1.18 -2.03
C ALA A 55 5.72 2.11 -2.95
N HIS A 56 6.64 2.88 -2.37
CA HIS A 56 7.48 3.83 -3.10
C HIS A 56 8.87 3.29 -3.44
N SER A 57 9.42 2.40 -2.61
CA SER A 57 10.78 1.85 -2.72
C SER A 57 10.83 0.47 -3.38
N SER A 58 9.72 -0.04 -3.90
CA SER A 58 9.71 -1.31 -4.63
C SER A 58 10.75 -1.29 -5.77
N PRO A 59 11.69 -2.26 -5.84
CA PRO A 59 12.79 -2.27 -6.80
C PRO A 59 12.35 -2.34 -8.28
N PHE A 60 11.06 -2.60 -8.53
CA PHE A 60 10.44 -2.65 -9.86
C PHE A 60 9.54 -1.44 -10.15
N SER A 61 9.51 -0.47 -9.25
CA SER A 61 8.73 0.75 -9.40
C SER A 61 9.71 1.90 -9.59
N VAL A 62 9.80 2.42 -10.82
CA VAL A 62 10.38 3.74 -11.06
C VAL A 62 9.57 4.71 -10.20
N HIS A 63 10.18 5.17 -9.10
CA HIS A 63 9.63 6.03 -8.05
C HIS A 63 8.24 6.62 -8.38
N PRO A 64 7.15 5.92 -8.01
CA PRO A 64 5.83 6.26 -8.52
C PRO A 64 5.40 7.63 -7.99
N GLY A 65 4.87 8.46 -8.89
CA GLY A 65 4.27 9.73 -8.52
C GLY A 65 3.06 9.56 -7.60
N SER A 66 2.66 10.65 -6.94
CA SER A 66 1.59 10.65 -5.92
C SER A 66 0.27 10.07 -6.42
N THR A 67 -0.12 10.37 -7.66
CA THR A 67 -1.34 9.81 -8.27
C THR A 67 -1.27 8.29 -8.37
N LYS A 68 -0.21 7.75 -8.99
CA LYS A 68 -0.06 6.30 -9.15
C LYS A 68 -0.03 5.60 -7.79
N MET A 69 0.76 6.13 -6.86
CA MET A 69 0.91 5.57 -5.53
C MET A 69 -0.42 5.52 -4.76
N TYR A 70 -1.23 6.59 -4.83
CA TYR A 70 -2.56 6.61 -4.21
C TYR A 70 -3.51 5.59 -4.87
N HIS A 71 -3.48 5.48 -6.20
CA HIS A 71 -4.33 4.55 -6.93
C HIS A 71 -3.98 3.08 -6.67
N ASP A 72 -2.71 2.76 -6.47
CA ASP A 72 -2.26 1.41 -6.14
C ASP A 72 -2.65 1.07 -4.68
N LEU A 73 -2.39 1.97 -3.73
CA LEU A 73 -2.70 1.74 -2.30
C LEU A 73 -4.21 1.66 -2.03
N ARG A 74 -5.03 2.50 -2.66
CA ARG A 74 -6.48 2.56 -2.39
C ARG A 74 -7.23 1.28 -2.77
N GLN A 75 -6.62 0.38 -3.56
CA GLN A 75 -7.23 -0.91 -3.92
C GLN A 75 -7.33 -1.84 -2.72
N TYR A 76 -6.36 -1.75 -1.81
CA TYR A 76 -6.22 -2.68 -0.69
C TYR A 76 -6.37 -2.01 0.67
N PHE A 77 -6.04 -0.72 0.78
CA PHE A 77 -5.98 0.01 2.04
C PHE A 77 -6.91 1.20 2.08
N TRP A 78 -7.30 1.56 3.31
CA TRP A 78 -8.01 2.79 3.58
C TRP A 78 -7.62 3.39 4.94
N TRP A 79 -7.42 4.71 4.98
CA TRP A 79 -7.39 5.50 6.20
C TRP A 79 -7.77 6.96 5.94
N SER A 80 -8.21 7.66 6.98
CA SER A 80 -8.49 9.10 6.90
C SER A 80 -7.20 9.88 6.59
N GLY A 81 -7.22 10.68 5.53
CA GLY A 81 -6.06 11.47 5.10
C GLY A 81 -5.12 10.77 4.11
N MET A 82 -5.37 9.53 3.69
CA MET A 82 -4.48 8.75 2.81
C MET A 82 -3.94 9.51 1.59
N LYS A 83 -4.79 10.24 0.86
CA LYS A 83 -4.36 11.03 -0.31
C LYS A 83 -3.36 12.13 0.07
N ARG A 84 -3.55 12.77 1.22
CA ARG A 84 -2.64 13.80 1.76
C ARG A 84 -1.31 13.17 2.14
N ASP A 85 -1.34 12.08 2.89
CA ASP A 85 -0.14 11.38 3.36
C ASP A 85 0.72 10.91 2.18
N VAL A 86 0.10 10.33 1.14
CA VAL A 86 0.78 9.96 -0.11
C VAL A 86 1.42 11.17 -0.79
N SER A 87 0.69 12.27 -0.93
CA SER A 87 1.20 13.48 -1.56
C SER A 87 2.39 14.06 -0.80
N THR A 88 2.30 14.15 0.53
CA THR A 88 3.37 14.64 1.39
C THR A 88 4.59 13.73 1.34
N PHE A 89 4.40 12.42 1.34
CA PHE A 89 5.48 11.45 1.24
C PHE A 89 6.26 11.57 -0.08
N VAL A 90 5.56 11.53 -1.22
CA VAL A 90 6.19 11.65 -2.54
C VAL A 90 6.85 13.02 -2.73
N SER A 91 6.27 14.10 -2.19
CA SER A 91 6.89 15.43 -2.26
C SER A 91 8.25 15.54 -1.56
N ARG A 92 8.58 14.61 -0.65
CA ARG A 92 9.87 14.55 0.05
C ARG A 92 10.89 13.65 -0.63
N CYS A 93 10.53 12.96 -1.71
CA CYS A 93 11.45 12.11 -2.46
C CYS A 93 12.29 12.94 -3.43
N LEU A 94 13.61 12.98 -3.20
CA LEU A 94 14.56 13.71 -4.06
C LEU A 94 14.56 13.21 -5.51
N ILE A 95 14.42 11.89 -5.72
CA ILE A 95 14.37 11.29 -7.07
C ILE A 95 13.12 11.77 -7.81
N CYS A 96 11.95 11.76 -7.16
CA CYS A 96 10.72 12.31 -7.74
C CYS A 96 10.81 13.82 -8.00
N GLN A 97 11.53 14.57 -7.16
CA GLN A 97 11.73 16.00 -7.36
C GLN A 97 12.61 16.29 -8.58
N GLN A 98 13.70 15.55 -8.74
CA GLN A 98 14.64 15.74 -9.84
C GLN A 98 13.99 15.47 -11.21
N VAL A 99 13.26 14.35 -11.34
CA VAL A 99 12.57 14.00 -12.59
C VAL A 99 11.53 15.05 -13.02
N LYS A 100 10.94 15.77 -12.05
CA LYS A 100 9.99 16.86 -12.31
C LYS A 100 10.62 18.18 -12.75
N ILE A 101 11.91 18.39 -12.48
CA ILE A 101 12.64 19.61 -12.87
C ILE A 101 13.20 19.45 -14.29
N GLU A 102 13.49 18.22 -14.70
CA GLU A 102 14.07 17.89 -16.00
C GLU A 102 13.05 17.81 -17.15
N HIS A 103 11.75 18.03 -16.88
CA HIS A 103 10.66 18.09 -17.86
C HIS A 103 9.83 19.37 -17.67
#